data_AF-A0A662S6M8-F1
#
_entry.id   AF-A0A662S6M8-F1
#
_cell.length_a   1.000
_cell.length_b   1.000
_cell.length_c   1.000
_cell.angle_alpha   90.00
_cell.angle_beta   90.00
_cell.angle_gamma   90.00
#
_symmetry.space_group_name_H-M   'P 1'
#
loop_
_entity.id
_entity.type
_entity.pdbx_description
1 polymer ?
#
loop_
_entity_poly.entity_id
_entity_poly.type
_entity_poly.pdbx_seq_one_letter_code
_entity_poly.pdbx_strand_id
1 'polypeptide(L)'
;MMAVVDDEMNVTYYEATGFLPQPIGPPRIPEDLRVTGRLTHDRVIVWDPEKADALYMGGFWGHHIGVEKPRPNTPYRLPLQMSLFEALYLVEAGVLDVESPNGSLSADDLRRILSEVRRDAEARYLVFKRWRDLGYVAKPASKYGSDFMVYEKGPGIDHAPYLCLVGRAESKITPVELIRAGRIATSVRKSLVVSVVAGDSILSYKLEWYKP
;
A
#
# COMPACT_ATOMS: atom_id res chain seq x y z
N MET A 1 -2.83 -25.66 8.05
CA MET A 1 -2.67 -25.17 9.44
C MET A 1 -1.19 -24.94 9.71
N MET A 2 -0.84 -23.78 10.28
CA MET A 2 0.53 -23.36 10.58
C MET A 2 0.63 -23.01 12.07
N ALA A 3 1.61 -23.59 12.77
CA ALA A 3 1.91 -23.27 14.16
C ALA A 3 3.10 -22.30 14.21
N VAL A 4 2.94 -21.19 14.90
CA VAL A 4 3.97 -20.15 15.06
C VAL A 4 4.31 -20.07 16.53
N VAL A 5 5.57 -20.31 16.88
CA VAL A 5 6.07 -20.30 18.25
C VAL A 5 6.81 -18.99 18.49
N ASP A 6 6.44 -18.28 19.56
CA ASP A 6 7.15 -17.07 19.98
C ASP A 6 8.35 -17.38 20.90
N ASP A 7 9.07 -16.34 21.29
CA ASP A 7 10.24 -16.39 22.17
C ASP A 7 9.91 -16.82 23.61
N GLU A 8 8.64 -16.71 24.02
CA GLU A 8 8.13 -17.19 25.31
C GLU A 8 7.56 -18.62 25.22
N MET A 9 7.77 -19.32 24.10
CA MET A 9 7.27 -20.67 23.80
C MET A 9 5.74 -20.77 23.70
N ASN A 10 5.02 -19.65 23.55
CA ASN A 10 3.59 -19.67 23.26
C ASN A 10 3.38 -20.08 21.79
N VAL A 11 2.36 -20.90 21.55
CA VAL A 11 2.00 -21.37 20.21
C VAL A 11 0.75 -20.65 19.73
N THR A 12 0.87 -19.96 18.59
CA THR A 12 -0.28 -19.39 17.86
C THR A 12 -0.53 -20.20 16.60
N TYR A 13 -1.77 -20.64 16.40
CA TYR A 13 -2.18 -21.37 15.20
C TYR A 13 -2.83 -20.42 14.19
N TYR A 14 -2.41 -20.53 12.94
CA TYR A 14 -3.02 -19.86 11.79
C TYR A 14 -3.52 -20.90 10.79
N GLU A 15 -4.74 -20.72 10.31
CA GLU A 15 -5.15 -21.35 9.06
C GLU A 15 -4.68 -20.48 7.90
N ALA A 16 -3.96 -21.10 6.96
CA ALA A 16 -3.45 -20.44 5.76
C ALA A 16 -4.22 -20.98 4.56
N THR A 17 -4.99 -20.11 3.91
CA THR A 17 -5.75 -20.45 2.71
C THR A 17 -5.19 -19.67 1.52
N GLY A 18 -5.06 -20.33 0.37
CA GLY A 18 -4.65 -19.66 -0.86
C GLY A 18 -5.64 -18.55 -1.20
N PHE A 19 -5.13 -17.38 -1.54
CA PHE A 19 -5.94 -16.20 -1.81
C PHE A 19 -5.50 -15.55 -3.11
N LEU A 20 -6.41 -15.49 -4.08
CA LEU A 20 -6.20 -14.78 -5.33
C LEU A 20 -7.21 -13.64 -5.41
N PRO A 21 -6.80 -12.37 -5.20
CA PRO A 21 -7.71 -11.25 -5.26
C PRO A 21 -8.28 -11.11 -6.68
N GLN A 22 -9.60 -10.98 -6.76
CA GLN A 22 -10.30 -10.81 -8.04
C GLN A 22 -10.32 -9.33 -8.45
N PRO A 23 -10.26 -9.00 -9.75
CA PRO A 23 -10.43 -7.63 -10.19
C PRO A 23 -11.81 -7.10 -9.76
N ILE A 24 -11.83 -5.91 -9.14
CA ILE A 24 -13.08 -5.23 -8.73
C ILE A 24 -13.39 -4.00 -9.60
N GLY A 25 -12.51 -3.72 -10.56
CA GLY A 25 -12.64 -2.61 -11.51
C GLY A 25 -11.29 -2.27 -12.14
N PRO A 26 -11.27 -1.28 -13.05
CA PRO A 26 -10.01 -0.75 -13.59
C PRO A 26 -9.20 -0.01 -12.51
N PRO A 27 -7.90 0.24 -12.76
CA PRO A 27 -7.11 1.17 -11.96
C PRO A 27 -7.82 2.51 -11.79
N ARG A 28 -7.85 3.03 -10.56
CA ARG A 28 -8.52 4.29 -10.25
C ARG A 28 -7.62 5.48 -10.54
N ILE A 29 -7.40 5.72 -11.82
CA ILE A 29 -6.62 6.82 -12.34
C ILE A 29 -7.60 7.88 -12.87
N PRO A 30 -7.50 9.14 -12.42
CA PRO A 30 -8.32 10.21 -12.99
C PRO A 30 -7.99 10.41 -14.47
N GLU A 31 -9.02 10.40 -15.32
CA GLU A 31 -8.89 10.66 -16.77
C GLU A 31 -8.47 12.12 -17.02
N ASP A 32 -7.69 12.35 -18.08
CA ASP A 32 -7.22 13.67 -18.52
C ASP A 32 -6.52 14.55 -17.48
N LEU A 33 -6.07 13.96 -16.37
CA LEU A 33 -5.38 14.68 -15.30
C LEU A 33 -3.86 14.58 -15.48
N ARG A 34 -3.20 15.75 -15.54
CA ARG A 34 -1.74 15.85 -15.40
C ARG A 34 -1.38 16.69 -14.19
N VAL A 35 -0.56 16.11 -13.31
CA VAL A 35 -0.17 16.71 -12.03
C VAL A 35 1.34 16.82 -11.96
N THR A 36 1.83 17.90 -11.38
CA THR A 36 3.23 18.04 -11.02
C THR A 36 3.37 17.94 -9.50
N GLY A 37 4.23 17.04 -9.05
CA GLY A 37 4.57 16.87 -7.65
C GLY A 37 6.04 17.16 -7.41
N ARG A 38 6.38 17.63 -6.20
CA ARG A 38 7.77 17.88 -5.80
C ARG A 38 8.23 16.83 -4.80
N LEU A 39 9.34 16.15 -5.09
CA LEU A 39 10.00 15.26 -4.13
C LEU A 39 10.53 16.08 -2.94
N THR A 40 10.15 15.66 -1.74
CA THR A 40 10.58 16.20 -0.46
C THR A 40 10.88 15.05 0.48
N HIS A 41 12.18 14.76 0.71
CA HIS A 41 12.65 13.57 1.43
C HIS A 41 12.12 12.27 0.80
N ASP A 42 11.28 11.51 1.51
CA ASP A 42 10.72 10.23 1.07
C ASP A 42 9.25 10.34 0.62
N ARG A 43 8.81 11.55 0.23
CA ARG A 43 7.44 11.84 -0.21
C ARG A 43 7.42 12.75 -1.41
N VAL A 44 6.35 12.64 -2.19
CA VAL A 44 6.03 13.61 -3.25
C VAL A 44 4.86 14.47 -2.79
N ILE A 45 5.02 15.78 -2.88
CA ILE A 45 3.99 16.77 -2.49
C ILE A 45 3.42 17.43 -3.74
N VAL A 46 2.11 17.34 -3.90
CA VAL A 46 1.34 18.08 -4.89
C VAL A 46 0.83 19.35 -4.22
N TRP A 47 1.37 20.50 -4.63
CA TRP A 47 1.06 21.80 -4.04
C TRP A 47 -0.19 22.44 -4.61
N ASP A 48 -0.55 22.12 -5.85
CA ASP A 48 -1.78 22.57 -6.50
C ASP A 48 -3.00 21.94 -5.79
N PRO A 49 -3.82 22.75 -5.08
CA PRO A 49 -4.91 22.22 -4.27
C PRO A 49 -6.04 21.58 -5.09
N GLU A 50 -6.29 22.05 -6.31
CA GLU A 50 -7.36 21.52 -7.17
C GLU A 50 -6.96 20.15 -7.71
N LYS A 51 -5.71 20.02 -8.16
CA LYS A 51 -5.16 18.72 -8.60
C LYS A 51 -5.00 17.74 -7.44
N ALA A 52 -4.64 18.23 -6.26
CA ALA A 52 -4.59 17.43 -5.03
C ALA A 52 -5.97 16.84 -4.70
N ASP A 53 -7.01 17.67 -4.73
CA ASP A 53 -8.40 17.22 -4.53
C ASP A 53 -8.82 16.21 -5.61
N ALA A 54 -8.50 16.46 -6.89
CA ALA A 54 -8.81 15.56 -8.00
C ALA A 54 -8.15 14.17 -7.84
N LEU A 55 -6.87 14.13 -7.44
CA LEU A 55 -6.14 12.88 -7.16
C LEU A 55 -6.81 12.08 -6.03
N TYR A 56 -7.17 12.74 -4.93
CA TYR A 56 -7.79 12.07 -3.80
C TYR A 56 -9.21 11.58 -4.14
N MET A 57 -10.04 12.43 -4.74
CA MET A 57 -11.42 12.07 -5.08
C MET A 57 -11.52 11.01 -6.19
N GLY A 58 -10.63 11.06 -7.19
CA GLY A 58 -10.67 10.13 -8.32
C GLY A 58 -10.09 8.75 -8.03
N GLY A 59 -9.15 8.64 -7.08
CA GLY A 59 -8.47 7.36 -6.86
C GLY A 59 -8.00 7.08 -5.45
N PHE A 60 -8.35 7.94 -4.49
CA PHE A 60 -7.79 7.96 -3.15
C PHE A 60 -6.26 7.99 -3.21
N TRP A 61 -5.65 8.83 -4.03
CA TRP A 61 -4.20 8.97 -4.09
C TRP A 61 -3.70 9.93 -3.02
N GLY A 62 -2.61 9.59 -2.34
CA GLY A 62 -2.00 10.38 -1.27
C GLY A 62 -2.94 10.73 -0.11
N HIS A 63 -2.63 11.81 0.59
CA HIS A 63 -3.30 12.28 1.80
C HIS A 63 -3.08 13.78 1.97
N HIS A 64 -4.15 14.57 2.14
CA HIS A 64 -4.04 16.02 2.35
C HIS A 64 -3.26 16.37 3.61
N ILE A 65 -2.35 17.33 3.49
CA ILE A 65 -1.53 17.79 4.61
C ILE A 65 -2.43 18.52 5.61
N GLY A 66 -2.31 18.17 6.90
CA GLY A 66 -3.11 18.77 7.98
C GLY A 66 -4.50 18.15 8.19
N VAL A 67 -4.91 17.19 7.35
CA VAL A 67 -6.17 16.48 7.50
C VAL A 67 -5.93 15.13 8.18
N GLU A 68 -6.57 14.83 9.30
CA GLU A 68 -6.33 13.54 9.97
C GLU A 68 -7.03 12.38 9.24
N LYS A 69 -8.32 12.56 8.93
CA LYS A 69 -9.18 11.54 8.30
C LYS A 69 -9.96 12.19 7.15
N PRO A 70 -9.41 12.19 5.93
CA PRO A 70 -10.09 12.78 4.80
C PRO A 70 -11.35 11.99 4.48
N ARG A 71 -12.42 12.70 4.15
CA ARG A 71 -13.72 12.17 3.78
C ARG A 71 -13.80 12.10 2.26
N PRO A 72 -14.42 11.05 1.70
CA PRO A 72 -14.71 11.00 0.27
C PRO A 72 -15.50 12.23 -0.19
N ASN A 73 -15.30 12.64 -1.45
CA ASN A 73 -16.06 13.70 -2.13
C ASN A 73 -16.07 15.05 -1.38
N THR A 74 -15.04 15.33 -0.58
CA THR A 74 -14.88 16.61 0.13
C THR A 74 -13.70 17.37 -0.46
N PRO A 75 -13.89 18.58 -1.01
CA PRO A 75 -12.78 19.41 -1.47
C PRO A 75 -12.08 20.01 -0.25
N TYR A 76 -10.79 19.72 -0.08
CA TYR A 76 -10.00 20.25 1.02
C TYR A 76 -9.31 21.54 0.66
N ARG A 77 -9.00 21.76 -0.63
CA ARG A 77 -8.19 22.89 -1.10
C ARG A 77 -6.88 23.03 -0.33
N LEU A 78 -6.25 21.88 -0.05
CA LEU A 78 -4.96 21.79 0.62
C LEU A 78 -3.97 20.99 -0.24
N PRO A 79 -2.66 21.24 -0.09
CA PRO A 79 -1.64 20.37 -0.67
C PRO A 79 -1.79 18.92 -0.21
N LEU A 80 -1.34 18.00 -1.05
CA LEU A 80 -1.44 16.57 -0.81
C LEU A 80 -0.06 15.93 -0.84
N GLN A 81 0.22 15.07 0.14
CA GLN A 81 1.43 14.26 0.19
C GLN A 81 1.11 12.82 -0.21
N MET A 82 2.00 12.19 -0.98
CA MET A 82 1.88 10.78 -1.34
C MET A 82 3.18 10.03 -1.07
N SER A 83 3.04 8.72 -0.85
CA SER A 83 4.18 7.83 -0.71
C SER A 83 4.93 7.66 -2.05
N LEU A 84 6.20 7.25 -2.01
CA LEU A 84 6.95 6.91 -3.21
C LEU A 84 6.31 5.76 -4.02
N PHE A 85 5.61 4.82 -3.37
CA PHE A 85 4.87 3.75 -4.07
C PHE A 85 3.73 4.33 -4.92
N GLU A 86 2.95 5.26 -4.37
CA GLU A 86 1.87 5.93 -5.09
C GLU A 86 2.41 6.82 -6.21
N ALA A 87 3.46 7.60 -5.93
CA ALA A 87 4.09 8.47 -6.91
C ALA A 87 4.64 7.67 -8.10
N LEU A 88 5.41 6.61 -7.83
CA LEU A 88 5.97 5.74 -8.87
C LEU A 88 4.86 5.15 -9.76
N TYR A 89 3.77 4.65 -9.16
CA TYR A 89 2.62 4.16 -9.93
C TYR A 89 2.00 5.23 -10.84
N LEU A 90 1.80 6.44 -10.32
CA LEU A 90 1.20 7.54 -11.09
C LEU A 90 2.15 8.07 -12.19
N VAL A 91 3.47 8.01 -11.98
CA VAL A 91 4.47 8.33 -13.01
C VAL A 91 4.42 7.28 -14.12
N GLU A 92 4.41 5.99 -13.79
CA GLU A 92 4.26 4.91 -14.78
C GLU A 92 2.95 5.01 -15.57
N ALA A 93 1.88 5.47 -14.92
CA ALA A 93 0.58 5.73 -15.54
C ALA A 93 0.54 7.02 -16.39
N GLY A 94 1.59 7.86 -16.37
CA GLY A 94 1.65 9.11 -17.12
C GLY A 94 0.79 10.25 -16.57
N VAL A 95 0.37 10.16 -15.30
CA VAL A 95 -0.54 11.10 -14.62
C VAL A 95 0.25 12.14 -13.81
N LEU A 96 1.42 11.75 -13.29
CA LEU A 96 2.24 12.55 -12.40
C LEU A 96 3.63 12.76 -13.00
N ASP A 97 4.03 14.02 -13.10
CA ASP A 97 5.41 14.43 -13.30
C ASP A 97 6.01 14.78 -11.94
N VAL A 98 7.22 14.30 -11.64
CA VAL A 98 7.89 14.56 -10.36
C VAL A 98 9.14 15.40 -10.56
N GLU A 99 9.26 16.46 -9.77
CA GLU A 99 10.41 17.37 -9.76
C GLU A 99 11.21 17.26 -8.47
N SER A 100 12.51 17.46 -8.58
CA SER A 100 13.45 17.63 -7.48
C SER A 100 14.19 18.97 -7.62
N PRO A 101 14.95 19.42 -6.60
CA PRO A 101 15.84 20.58 -6.75
C PRO A 101 16.83 20.45 -7.93
N ASN A 102 17.12 19.23 -8.39
CA ASN A 102 18.08 18.93 -9.44
C ASN A 102 17.43 18.73 -10.82
N GLY A 103 16.11 18.89 -10.95
CA GLY A 103 15.35 18.67 -12.18
C GLY A 103 14.28 17.58 -12.06
N SER A 104 13.69 17.21 -13.20
CA SER A 104 12.65 16.18 -13.29
C SER A 104 13.21 14.78 -12.97
N LEU A 105 12.37 13.93 -12.39
CA LEU A 105 12.69 12.57 -12.02
C LEU A 105 11.89 11.58 -12.87
N SER A 106 12.57 10.58 -13.42
CA SER A 106 11.96 9.46 -14.12
C SER A 106 11.38 8.41 -13.14
N ALA A 107 10.60 7.45 -13.66
CA ALA A 107 10.17 6.30 -12.89
C ALA A 107 11.37 5.51 -12.32
N ASP A 108 12.46 5.39 -13.07
CA ASP A 108 13.68 4.70 -12.62
C ASP A 108 14.40 5.45 -11.50
N ASP A 109 14.38 6.78 -11.52
CA ASP A 109 14.89 7.59 -10.41
C ASP A 109 14.06 7.36 -9.14
N LEU A 110 12.74 7.33 -9.26
CA LEU A 110 11.85 7.05 -8.12
C LEU A 110 12.03 5.62 -7.59
N ARG A 111 12.22 4.61 -8.46
CA ARG A 111 12.53 3.22 -8.05
C ARG A 111 13.85 3.15 -7.27
N ARG A 112 14.87 3.89 -7.71
CA ARG A 112 16.17 3.96 -7.03
C ARG A 112 16.02 4.57 -5.65
N ILE A 113 15.37 5.73 -5.55
CA ILE A 113 15.12 6.43 -4.28
C ILE A 113 14.30 5.53 -3.34
N LEU A 114 13.25 4.87 -3.86
CA LEU A 114 12.44 3.94 -3.07
C LEU A 114 13.27 2.78 -2.52
N SER A 115 14.21 2.25 -3.31
CA SER A 115 15.11 1.16 -2.90
C SER A 115 16.14 1.60 -1.86
N GLU A 116 16.57 2.86 -1.89
CA GLU A 116 17.45 3.43 -0.86
C GLU A 116 16.73 3.61 0.49
N VAL A 117 15.46 3.99 0.46
CA VAL A 117 14.70 4.32 1.69
C VAL A 117 13.84 3.18 2.24
N ARG A 118 13.65 2.08 1.50
CA ARG A 118 12.81 0.95 1.91
C ARG A 118 13.48 -0.37 1.57
N ARG A 119 13.59 -1.26 2.57
CA ARG A 119 13.94 -2.67 2.34
C ARG A 119 12.93 -3.33 1.41
N ASP A 120 13.34 -4.33 0.63
CA ASP A 120 12.43 -5.08 -0.25
C ASP A 120 11.52 -4.18 -1.13
N ALA A 121 12.01 -3.00 -1.50
CA ALA A 121 11.26 -1.96 -2.22
C ALA A 121 10.55 -2.50 -3.46
N GLU A 122 11.28 -3.26 -4.27
CA GLU A 122 10.75 -3.82 -5.51
C GLU A 122 9.61 -4.81 -5.25
N ALA A 123 9.79 -5.74 -4.32
CA ALA A 123 8.75 -6.71 -3.98
C ALA A 123 7.49 -6.01 -3.43
N ARG A 124 7.68 -4.99 -2.58
CA ARG A 124 6.58 -4.16 -2.06
C ARG A 124 5.88 -3.39 -3.17
N TYR A 125 6.63 -2.85 -4.12
CA TYR A 125 6.07 -2.12 -5.25
C TYR A 125 5.27 -3.04 -6.18
N LEU A 126 5.77 -4.23 -6.51
CA LEU A 126 5.05 -5.22 -7.32
C LEU A 126 3.71 -5.61 -6.68
N VAL A 127 3.69 -5.86 -5.36
CA VAL A 127 2.44 -6.15 -4.64
C VAL A 127 1.51 -4.94 -4.60
N PHE A 128 2.04 -3.74 -4.32
CA PHE A 128 1.26 -2.50 -4.37
C PHE A 128 0.60 -2.29 -5.74
N LYS A 129 1.40 -2.40 -6.81
CA LYS A 129 0.97 -2.27 -8.20
C LYS A 129 -0.11 -3.31 -8.53
N ARG A 130 0.08 -4.58 -8.14
CA ARG A 130 -0.91 -5.64 -8.36
C ARG A 130 -2.27 -5.30 -7.74
N TRP A 131 -2.30 -4.80 -6.51
CA TRP A 131 -3.56 -4.39 -5.86
C TRP A 131 -4.23 -3.22 -6.58
N ARG A 132 -3.46 -2.19 -6.98
CA ARG A 132 -3.99 -1.04 -7.72
C ARG A 132 -4.48 -1.42 -9.11
N ASP A 133 -3.78 -2.32 -9.80
CA ASP A 133 -4.13 -2.85 -11.12
C ASP A 133 -5.46 -3.63 -11.09
N LEU A 134 -5.78 -4.26 -9.95
CA LEU A 134 -7.04 -4.96 -9.71
C LEU A 134 -8.20 -4.03 -9.29
N GLY A 135 -7.97 -2.71 -9.21
CA GLY A 135 -8.99 -1.71 -8.87
C GLY A 135 -9.17 -1.43 -7.37
N TYR A 136 -8.36 -2.06 -6.51
CA TYR A 136 -8.36 -1.82 -5.06
C TYR A 136 -7.63 -0.51 -4.72
N VAL A 137 -7.89 0.03 -3.53
CA VAL A 137 -7.12 1.14 -2.96
C VAL A 137 -6.14 0.58 -1.94
N ALA A 138 -4.84 0.68 -2.23
CA ALA A 138 -3.77 0.28 -1.31
C ALA A 138 -3.17 1.54 -0.65
N LYS A 139 -3.04 1.51 0.68
CA LYS A 139 -2.46 2.60 1.48
C LYS A 139 -1.38 2.08 2.43
N PRO A 140 -0.35 2.87 2.76
CA PRO A 140 0.65 2.49 3.76
C PRO A 140 -0.01 2.10 5.09
N ALA A 141 0.44 0.99 5.70
CA ALA A 141 -0.15 0.45 6.92
C ALA A 141 0.87 0.17 8.04
N SER A 142 1.98 0.91 8.06
CA SER A 142 3.04 0.73 9.07
C SER A 142 2.52 0.81 10.51
N LYS A 143 1.49 1.63 10.77
CA LYS A 143 0.78 1.71 12.06
C LYS A 143 0.13 0.39 12.50
N TYR A 144 -0.12 -0.52 11.56
CA TYR A 144 -0.75 -1.82 11.78
C TYR A 144 0.22 -2.99 11.67
N GLY A 145 1.54 -2.73 11.67
CA GLY A 145 2.56 -3.78 11.53
C GLY A 145 2.49 -4.53 10.20
N SER A 146 1.94 -3.88 9.16
CA SER A 146 1.78 -4.42 7.80
C SER A 146 2.28 -3.40 6.79
N ASP A 147 2.58 -3.82 5.57
CA ASP A 147 3.05 -2.91 4.53
C ASP A 147 1.91 -2.06 3.98
N PHE A 148 0.78 -2.71 3.68
CA PHE A 148 -0.39 -2.04 3.10
C PHE A 148 -1.69 -2.40 3.80
N MET A 149 -2.63 -1.46 3.74
CA MET A 149 -4.03 -1.65 4.07
C MET A 149 -4.78 -1.49 2.76
N VAL A 150 -5.58 -2.50 2.42
CA VAL A 150 -6.22 -2.59 1.11
C VAL A 150 -7.72 -2.52 1.28
N TYR A 151 -8.32 -1.59 0.55
CA TYR A 151 -9.74 -1.27 0.54
C TYR A 151 -10.37 -1.67 -0.78
N GLU A 152 -11.62 -2.13 -0.73
CA GLU A 152 -12.43 -2.39 -1.91
C GLU A 152 -13.08 -1.10 -2.40
N LYS A 153 -13.49 -0.19 -1.50
CA LYS A 153 -14.15 1.07 -1.88
C LYS A 153 -13.31 2.30 -1.59
N GLY A 154 -12.59 2.32 -0.47
CA GLY A 154 -11.65 3.37 -0.13
C GLY A 154 -11.83 3.88 1.31
N PRO A 155 -10.82 4.59 1.85
CA PRO A 155 -10.88 5.17 3.19
C PRO A 155 -12.16 5.99 3.42
N GLY A 156 -12.85 5.72 4.54
CA GLY A 156 -14.09 6.41 4.91
C GLY A 156 -15.36 5.88 4.24
N ILE A 157 -15.26 4.91 3.32
CA ILE A 157 -16.42 4.21 2.72
C ILE A 157 -16.53 2.79 3.28
N ASP A 158 -15.44 2.03 3.22
CA ASP A 158 -15.33 0.70 3.80
C ASP A 158 -14.19 0.63 4.81
N HIS A 159 -14.24 -0.38 5.68
CA HIS A 159 -13.29 -0.49 6.79
C HIS A 159 -11.91 -0.99 6.39
N ALA A 160 -11.56 -1.16 5.10
CA ALA A 160 -10.42 -1.95 4.63
C ALA A 160 -10.48 -3.41 5.10
N PRO A 161 -10.88 -4.35 4.22
CA PRO A 161 -10.97 -5.77 4.58
C PRO A 161 -9.60 -6.43 4.81
N TYR A 162 -8.52 -5.92 4.19
CA TYR A 162 -7.22 -6.60 4.21
C TYR A 162 -6.10 -5.73 4.79
N LEU A 163 -5.28 -6.35 5.63
CA LEU A 163 -3.90 -5.92 5.90
C LEU A 163 -2.96 -6.83 5.11
N CYS A 164 -2.08 -6.25 4.32
CA CYS A 164 -1.16 -6.97 3.47
C CYS A 164 0.27 -6.86 4.01
N LEU A 165 0.86 -7.99 4.35
CA LEU A 165 2.28 -8.15 4.62
C LEU A 165 2.97 -8.70 3.37
N VAL A 166 4.09 -8.10 2.97
CA VAL A 166 4.85 -8.48 1.78
C VAL A 166 6.13 -9.20 2.18
N GLY A 167 6.37 -10.37 1.58
CA GLY A 167 7.61 -11.12 1.68
C GLY A 167 8.18 -11.46 0.29
N ARG A 168 9.38 -12.03 0.27
CA ARG A 168 9.98 -12.64 -0.93
C ARG A 168 10.14 -14.14 -0.69
N ALA A 169 10.12 -14.96 -1.74
CA ALA A 169 10.34 -16.40 -1.57
C ALA A 169 11.74 -16.70 -1.00
N GLU A 170 12.72 -15.87 -1.33
CA GLU A 170 14.10 -16.00 -0.86
C GLU A 170 14.32 -15.36 0.53
N SER A 171 13.38 -14.54 1.03
CA SER A 171 13.46 -13.89 2.34
C SER A 171 12.46 -14.49 3.32
N LYS A 172 12.92 -14.74 4.56
CA LYS A 172 12.04 -15.30 5.59
C LYS A 172 11.20 -14.19 6.19
N ILE A 173 9.87 -14.35 6.16
CA ILE A 173 9.00 -13.65 7.11
C ILE A 173 9.27 -14.28 8.47
N THR A 174 9.70 -13.47 9.44
CA THR A 174 10.00 -13.99 10.77
C THR A 174 8.72 -14.37 11.52
N PRO A 175 8.75 -15.39 12.39
CA PRO A 175 7.62 -15.73 13.26
C PRO A 175 7.06 -14.52 14.03
N VAL A 176 7.96 -13.65 14.52
CA VAL A 176 7.62 -12.45 15.28
C VAL A 176 6.86 -11.42 14.42
N GLU A 177 7.28 -11.18 13.18
CA GLU A 177 6.56 -10.30 12.24
C GLU A 177 5.14 -10.80 12.00
N LEU A 178 5.01 -12.11 11.78
CA LEU A 178 3.73 -12.74 11.52
C LEU A 178 2.79 -12.67 12.73
N ILE A 179 3.28 -12.96 13.93
CA ILE A 179 2.48 -12.85 15.17
C ILE A 179 2.03 -11.41 15.41
N ARG A 180 2.91 -10.43 15.21
CA ARG A 180 2.57 -9.00 15.37
C ARG A 180 1.49 -8.58 14.38
N ALA A 181 1.67 -8.89 13.10
CA ALA A 181 0.69 -8.56 12.06
C ALA A 181 -0.64 -9.26 12.30
N GLY A 182 -0.62 -10.56 12.65
CA GLY A 182 -1.83 -11.36 12.91
C GLY A 182 -2.62 -10.89 14.13
N ARG A 183 -1.92 -10.52 15.22
CA ARG A 183 -2.55 -9.96 16.42
C ARG A 183 -3.24 -8.63 16.12
N ILE A 184 -2.59 -7.74 15.36
CA ILE A 184 -3.17 -6.46 14.98
C ILE A 184 -4.35 -6.67 14.03
N ALA A 185 -4.22 -7.50 13.00
CA ALA A 185 -5.30 -7.81 12.07
C ALA A 185 -6.55 -8.31 12.80
N THR A 186 -6.38 -9.24 13.74
CA THR A 186 -7.47 -9.77 14.57
C THR A 186 -8.12 -8.68 15.43
N SER A 187 -7.33 -7.82 16.09
CA SER A 187 -7.87 -6.78 16.97
C SER A 187 -8.67 -5.71 16.22
N VAL A 188 -8.28 -5.39 14.98
CA VAL A 188 -9.00 -4.46 14.10
C VAL A 188 -10.02 -5.16 13.18
N ARG A 189 -10.29 -6.46 13.41
CA ARG A 189 -11.22 -7.30 12.65
C ARG A 189 -10.97 -7.25 11.13
N LYS A 190 -9.70 -7.34 10.74
CA LYS A 190 -9.23 -7.39 9.35
C LYS A 190 -8.63 -8.75 9.04
N SER A 191 -8.70 -9.11 7.77
CA SER A 191 -8.02 -10.28 7.25
C SER A 191 -6.55 -9.97 7.03
N LEU A 192 -5.65 -10.77 7.58
CA LEU A 192 -4.24 -10.69 7.23
C LEU A 192 -4.02 -11.43 5.91
N VAL A 193 -3.44 -10.76 4.93
CA VAL A 193 -2.98 -11.34 3.68
C VAL A 193 -1.47 -11.26 3.64
N VAL A 194 -0.81 -12.39 3.40
CA VAL A 194 0.63 -12.44 3.15
C VAL A 194 0.83 -12.62 1.66
N SER A 195 1.50 -11.67 1.01
CA SER A 195 1.84 -11.74 -0.41
C SER A 195 3.33 -11.95 -0.57
N VAL A 196 3.71 -13.08 -1.17
CA VAL A 196 5.10 -13.49 -1.38
C VAL A 196 5.43 -13.34 -2.84
N VAL A 197 6.46 -12.54 -3.13
CA VAL A 197 7.01 -12.39 -4.49
C VAL A 197 8.01 -13.51 -4.74
N ALA A 198 7.78 -14.29 -5.81
CA ALA A 198 8.59 -15.45 -6.22
C ALA A 198 8.90 -15.33 -7.72
N GLY A 199 10.07 -14.79 -8.05
CA GLY A 199 10.36 -14.37 -9.43
C GLY A 199 9.31 -13.36 -9.93
N ASP A 200 8.67 -13.67 -11.05
CA ASP A 200 7.63 -12.81 -11.66
C ASP A 200 6.21 -13.09 -11.12
N SER A 201 6.07 -14.01 -10.17
CA SER A 201 4.78 -14.40 -9.60
C SER A 201 4.56 -13.82 -8.19
N ILE A 202 3.31 -13.51 -7.87
CA ILE A 202 2.88 -13.12 -6.52
C ILE A 202 1.94 -14.20 -6.01
N LEU A 203 2.36 -14.89 -4.95
CA LEU A 203 1.53 -15.87 -4.23
C LEU A 203 0.95 -15.21 -2.99
N SER A 204 -0.36 -15.20 -2.85
CA SER A 204 -1.03 -14.59 -1.70
C SER A 204 -1.78 -15.64 -0.86
N TYR A 205 -1.69 -15.50 0.45
CA TYR A 205 -2.36 -16.37 1.42
C TYR A 205 -3.12 -15.52 2.42
N LYS A 206 -4.36 -15.91 2.71
CA LYS A 206 -5.11 -15.34 3.83
C LYS A 206 -4.77 -16.14 5.08
N LEU A 207 -4.41 -15.42 6.14
CA LEU A 207 -4.12 -15.98 7.45
C LEU A 207 -5.22 -15.62 8.42
N GLU A 208 -5.87 -16.64 8.96
CA GLU A 208 -6.93 -16.48 9.96
C GLU A 208 -6.48 -17.14 11.27
N TRP A 209 -6.67 -16.43 12.37
CA TRP A 209 -6.33 -16.97 13.68
C TRP A 209 -7.26 -18.12 14.02
N TYR A 210 -6.66 -19.25 14.38
CA TYR A 210 -7.38 -20.47 14.72
C TYR A 210 -7.23 -20.75 16.22
N LYS A 211 -8.36 -20.90 16.92
CA LYS A 211 -8.39 -21.51 18.26
C LYS A 211 -8.76 -22.98 18.08
N PRO A 212 -7.83 -23.93 18.36
CA PRO A 212 -8.14 -25.35 18.38
C PRO A 212 -9.22 -25.72 19.40
#